data_AF-A0A7W9CH50-F1
#
_entry.id   AF-A0A7W9CH50-F1
#
_cell.length_a   1.000
_cell.length_b   1.000
_cell.length_c   1.000
_cell.angle_alpha   90.00
_cell.angle_beta   90.00
_cell.angle_gamma   90.00
#
_symmetry.space_group_name_H-M   'P 1'
#
loop_
_entity.id
_entity.type
_entity.pdbx_description
1 polymer ?
#
loop_
_entity_poly.entity_id
_entity_poly.type
_entity_poly.pdbx_seq_one_letter_code
_entity_poly.pdbx_strand_id
1 'polypeptide(L)'
;MLSTLAFAAFLSIQSVPQDGPVVTAGPAAGGETASEVRLREALAYSNPLPRGAPTEDYPLVAWCDALVSGHVALGETLSDRAPEDLEIMRLGRLEASDFRSALSAATARQSTASRAAAREAAADATGRWTPLLGQADEATRSRAFGLFFGLPGRCEHAARRIRENITTPPATLTEVGLRTEGVDRP
;
A
#
# COMPACT_ATOMS: atom_id res chain seq x y z
N MET A 1 -4.63 66.80 33.88
CA MET A 1 -4.39 66.76 32.42
C MET A 1 -3.78 65.39 32.12
N LEU A 2 -4.60 64.40 31.80
CA LEU A 2 -4.70 63.78 30.46
C LEU A 2 -3.34 63.56 29.78
N SER A 3 -2.84 62.32 29.77
CA SER A 3 -2.95 61.44 28.60
C SER A 3 -2.23 60.10 28.80
N THR A 4 -3.02 59.04 28.62
CA THR A 4 -2.68 57.62 28.46
C THR A 4 -2.02 57.36 27.10
N LEU A 5 -1.10 56.39 26.98
CA LEU A 5 -0.84 55.54 25.79
C LEU A 5 0.31 54.55 26.13
N ALA A 6 -0.01 53.32 26.53
CA ALA A 6 -0.09 52.12 25.68
C ALA A 6 1.28 51.64 25.16
N PHE A 7 1.95 50.79 25.95
CA PHE A 7 3.08 49.98 25.49
C PHE A 7 2.55 48.79 24.69
N ALA A 8 2.61 48.89 23.35
CA ALA A 8 2.39 47.74 22.48
C ALA A 8 3.62 46.83 22.52
N ALA A 9 3.49 45.66 23.15
CA ALA A 9 4.47 44.59 23.05
C ALA A 9 4.40 44.01 21.62
N PHE A 10 5.37 44.37 20.77
CA PHE A 10 5.59 43.68 19.51
C PHE A 10 6.10 42.27 19.81
N LEU A 11 5.23 41.25 19.66
CA LEU A 11 5.67 39.88 19.47
C LEU A 11 6.46 39.83 18.15
N SER A 12 7.77 39.68 18.25
CA SER A 12 8.61 39.33 17.11
C SER A 12 8.32 37.88 16.74
N ILE A 13 7.47 37.67 15.74
CA ILE A 13 7.38 36.39 15.03
C ILE A 13 8.73 36.20 14.35
N GLN A 14 9.56 35.29 14.85
CA GLN A 14 10.75 34.87 14.10
C GLN A 14 10.28 34.04 12.90
N SER A 15 10.27 34.67 11.73
CA SER A 15 10.22 33.96 10.46
C SER A 15 11.52 33.20 10.29
N VAL A 16 11.46 31.86 10.36
CA VAL A 16 12.57 31.02 9.88
C VAL A 16 12.66 31.26 8.37
N PRO A 17 13.78 31.78 7.84
CA PRO A 17 13.92 31.92 6.40
C PRO A 17 13.92 30.52 5.77
N GLN A 18 12.91 30.25 4.95
CA GLN A 18 12.75 29.01 4.18
C GLN A 18 12.97 29.32 2.70
N ASP A 19 14.13 29.89 2.36
CA ASP A 19 14.56 30.05 0.95
C ASP A 19 15.61 28.99 0.62
N GLY A 20 15.18 27.73 0.71
CA GLY A 20 15.95 26.57 0.27
C GLY A 20 14.98 25.48 -0.21
N PRO A 21 15.43 24.53 -1.03
CA PRO A 21 14.60 23.39 -1.42
C PRO A 21 14.05 22.72 -0.16
N VAL A 22 12.76 22.36 -0.16
CA VAL A 22 12.24 21.42 0.82
C VAL A 22 12.95 20.10 0.59
N VAL A 23 14.06 19.89 1.30
CA VAL A 23 14.71 18.60 1.39
C VAL A 23 13.86 17.81 2.36
N THR A 24 12.93 17.00 1.83
CA THR A 24 12.51 15.82 2.58
C THR A 24 13.79 15.06 2.84
N ALA A 25 14.18 14.92 4.12
CA ALA A 25 15.41 14.24 4.47
C ALA A 25 15.43 12.91 3.70
N GLY A 26 16.36 12.76 2.75
CA GLY A 26 16.73 11.44 2.25
C GLY A 26 17.04 10.56 3.45
N PRO A 27 16.81 9.24 3.37
CA PRO A 27 16.81 8.35 4.53
C PRO A 27 17.99 8.73 5.42
N ALA A 28 17.67 9.14 6.65
CA ALA A 28 18.71 9.40 7.64
C ALA A 28 19.70 8.23 7.59
N ALA A 29 20.98 8.46 7.84
CA ALA A 29 22.04 7.49 7.60
C ALA A 29 21.89 6.12 8.33
N GLY A 30 20.82 5.88 9.09
CA GLY A 30 20.30 4.57 9.41
C GLY A 30 18.93 4.40 8.75
N GLY A 31 18.75 3.32 7.99
CA GLY A 31 17.46 2.97 7.38
C GLY A 31 16.32 2.89 8.40
N GLU A 32 15.13 2.55 7.92
CA GLU A 32 13.93 2.55 8.74
C GLU A 32 14.09 1.80 10.08
N THR A 33 13.70 2.47 11.16
CA THR A 33 13.75 1.92 12.52
C THR A 33 12.67 0.87 12.74
N ALA A 34 12.92 -0.06 13.67
CA ALA A 34 11.92 -1.06 14.04
C ALA A 34 10.61 -0.43 14.56
N SER A 35 10.67 0.74 15.20
CA SER A 35 9.49 1.51 15.64
C SER A 35 8.68 2.05 14.48
N GLU A 36 9.32 2.53 13.41
CA GLU A 36 8.63 3.03 12.20
C GLU A 36 7.96 1.88 11.45
N VAL A 37 8.65 0.74 11.30
CA VAL A 37 8.06 -0.47 10.71
C VAL A 37 6.83 -0.91 11.51
N ARG A 38 6.94 -0.92 12.85
CA ARG A 38 5.85 -1.33 13.75
C ARG A 38 4.66 -0.37 13.65
N LEU A 39 4.90 0.94 13.56
CA LEU A 39 3.86 1.95 13.37
C LEU A 39 3.12 1.77 12.04
N ARG A 40 3.85 1.62 10.93
CA ARG A 40 3.23 1.43 9.60
C ARG A 40 2.48 0.12 9.50
N GLU A 41 2.99 -0.95 10.10
CA GLU A 41 2.28 -2.23 10.18
C GLU A 41 0.97 -2.09 10.97
N ALA A 42 0.99 -1.40 12.11
CA ALA A 42 -0.24 -1.15 12.88
C ALA A 42 -1.30 -0.38 12.06
N LEU A 43 -0.88 0.65 11.32
CA LEU A 43 -1.77 1.41 10.42
C LEU A 43 -2.31 0.55 9.26
N ALA A 44 -1.45 -0.26 8.63
CA ALA A 44 -1.85 -1.15 7.56
C ALA A 44 -2.85 -2.21 8.03
N TYR A 45 -2.68 -2.73 9.24
CA TYR A 45 -3.57 -3.71 9.83
C TYR A 45 -4.83 -3.10 10.47
N SER A 46 -4.86 -1.81 10.80
CA SER A 46 -6.09 -1.16 11.26
C SER A 46 -7.09 -0.87 10.15
N ASN A 47 -6.64 -0.79 8.90
CA ASN A 47 -7.51 -0.51 7.77
C ASN A 47 -8.32 -1.74 7.35
N PRO A 48 -9.64 -1.61 7.13
CA PRO A 48 -10.44 -2.68 6.57
C PRO A 48 -9.93 -3.11 5.20
N LEU A 49 -9.93 -4.42 4.94
CA LEU A 49 -9.59 -4.94 3.62
C LEU A 49 -10.77 -4.80 2.65
N PRO A 50 -10.52 -4.67 1.34
CA PRO A 50 -11.55 -4.70 0.32
C PRO A 50 -12.39 -5.98 0.40
N ARG A 51 -13.65 -5.90 -0.03
CA ARG A 51 -14.56 -7.03 0.00
C ARG A 51 -14.01 -8.22 -0.81
N GLY A 52 -13.90 -9.37 -0.14
CA GLY A 52 -13.42 -10.63 -0.71
C GLY A 52 -11.90 -10.81 -0.65
N ALA A 53 -11.15 -9.85 -0.09
CA ALA A 53 -9.75 -10.09 0.27
C ALA A 53 -9.65 -11.02 1.50
N PRO A 54 -8.75 -12.02 1.50
CA PRO A 54 -8.47 -12.85 2.68
C PRO A 54 -7.88 -12.03 3.83
N THR A 55 -8.11 -12.45 5.07
CA THR A 55 -7.56 -11.77 6.25
C THR A 55 -6.23 -12.36 6.70
N GLU A 56 -5.94 -13.63 6.38
CA GLU A 56 -4.69 -14.30 6.68
C GLU A 56 -3.57 -13.92 5.68
N ASP A 57 -2.36 -13.72 6.19
CA ASP A 57 -1.26 -13.12 5.41
C ASP A 57 -0.90 -13.92 4.14
N TYR A 58 -0.80 -15.25 4.21
CA TYR A 58 -0.39 -16.07 3.06
C TYR A 58 -1.41 -16.04 1.90
N PRO A 59 -2.71 -16.32 2.11
CA PRO A 59 -3.70 -16.17 1.05
C PRO A 59 -3.91 -14.71 0.62
N LEU A 60 -3.76 -13.74 1.53
CA LEU A 60 -3.82 -12.32 1.16
C LEU A 60 -2.72 -11.94 0.17
N VAL A 61 -1.47 -12.36 0.40
CA VAL A 61 -0.37 -12.06 -0.53
C VAL A 61 -0.60 -12.67 -1.91
N ALA A 62 -1.17 -13.87 -1.99
CA ALA A 62 -1.54 -14.48 -3.27
C ALA A 62 -2.65 -13.71 -4.00
N TRP A 63 -3.62 -13.17 -3.25
CA TRP A 63 -4.64 -12.28 -3.78
C TRP A 63 -4.05 -10.95 -4.30
N CYS A 64 -3.10 -10.35 -3.56
CA CYS A 64 -2.41 -9.13 -3.96
C CYS A 64 -1.56 -9.33 -5.25
N ASP A 65 -0.81 -10.43 -5.36
CA ASP A 65 -0.06 -10.81 -6.57
C ASP A 65 -0.98 -10.92 -7.79
N ALA A 66 -2.10 -11.62 -7.65
CA ALA A 66 -3.06 -11.82 -8.73
C ALA A 66 -3.71 -10.50 -9.18
N LEU A 67 -3.98 -9.57 -8.27
CA LEU A 67 -4.53 -8.27 -8.62
C LEU A 67 -3.55 -7.42 -9.41
N VAL A 68 -2.31 -7.29 -8.94
CA VAL A 68 -1.28 -6.50 -9.63
C VAL A 68 -0.95 -7.12 -10.99
N SER A 69 -0.82 -8.46 -11.03
CA SER A 69 -0.59 -9.17 -12.29
C SER A 69 -1.73 -8.98 -13.30
N GLY A 70 -2.98 -8.93 -12.83
CA GLY A 70 -4.12 -8.65 -13.70
C GLY A 70 -4.20 -7.21 -14.19
N HIS A 71 -3.77 -6.22 -13.38
CA HIS A 71 -3.63 -4.83 -13.84
C HIS A 71 -2.57 -4.69 -14.94
N VAL A 72 -1.42 -5.35 -14.76
CA VAL A 72 -0.37 -5.44 -15.80
C VAL A 72 -0.94 -6.09 -17.06
N ALA A 73 -1.64 -7.22 -16.93
CA ALA A 73 -2.24 -7.91 -18.08
C ALA A 73 -3.27 -7.04 -18.81
N LEU A 74 -4.01 -6.19 -18.11
CA LEU A 74 -4.92 -5.23 -18.72
C LEU A 74 -4.16 -4.18 -19.54
N GLY A 75 -3.07 -3.63 -19.01
CA GLY A 75 -2.21 -2.70 -19.74
C GLY A 75 -1.59 -3.31 -21.00
N GLU A 76 -1.24 -4.60 -20.95
CA GLU A 76 -0.70 -5.33 -22.11
C GLU A 76 -1.71 -5.45 -23.27
N THR A 77 -3.01 -5.27 -23.02
CA THR A 77 -4.05 -5.28 -24.07
C THR A 77 -4.16 -3.97 -24.86
N LEU A 78 -3.41 -2.92 -24.48
CA LEU A 78 -3.50 -1.59 -25.07
C LEU A 78 -2.53 -1.45 -26.25
N SER A 79 -3.02 -0.89 -27.36
CA SER A 79 -2.24 -0.74 -28.59
C SER A 79 -1.32 0.49 -28.55
N ASP A 80 -1.83 1.60 -28.03
CA ASP A 80 -1.11 2.87 -27.88
C ASP A 80 -0.80 3.13 -26.40
N ARG A 81 0.35 2.63 -25.95
CA ARG A 81 0.81 2.77 -24.56
C ARG A 81 1.75 3.96 -24.45
N ALA A 82 1.42 4.90 -23.58
CA ALA A 82 2.30 5.99 -23.24
C ALA A 82 3.54 5.48 -22.47
N PRO A 83 4.66 6.21 -22.46
CA PRO A 83 5.82 5.85 -21.64
C PRO A 83 5.49 5.62 -20.16
N GLU A 84 4.53 6.37 -19.62
CA GLU A 84 4.04 6.24 -18.25
C GLU A 84 3.33 4.91 -18.02
N ASP A 85 2.55 4.42 -18.99
CA ASP A 85 1.88 3.13 -18.92
C ASP A 85 2.91 1.98 -18.89
N LEU A 86 3.97 2.10 -19.68
CA LEU A 86 5.08 1.14 -19.69
C LEU A 86 5.78 1.10 -18.33
N GLU A 87 5.99 2.26 -17.71
CA GLU A 87 6.61 2.35 -16.39
C GLU A 87 5.71 1.78 -15.29
N ILE A 88 4.41 2.07 -15.32
CA ILE A 88 3.43 1.48 -14.39
C ILE A 88 3.43 -0.04 -14.50
N MET A 89 3.41 -0.58 -15.72
CA MET A 89 3.48 -2.04 -15.92
C MET A 89 4.82 -2.62 -15.43
N ARG A 90 5.93 -1.92 -15.64
CA ARG A 90 7.25 -2.34 -15.14
C ARG A 90 7.25 -2.41 -13.61
N LEU A 91 6.72 -1.38 -12.94
CA LEU A 91 6.60 -1.32 -11.49
C LEU A 91 5.66 -2.42 -10.96
N GLY A 92 4.50 -2.62 -11.59
CA GLY A 92 3.58 -3.70 -11.23
C GLY A 92 4.21 -5.09 -11.35
N ARG A 93 5.03 -5.34 -12.39
CA ARG A 93 5.77 -6.60 -12.52
C ARG A 93 6.79 -6.81 -11.40
N LEU A 94 7.47 -5.74 -10.94
CA LEU A 94 8.39 -5.81 -9.82
C LEU A 94 7.65 -6.12 -8.52
N GLU A 95 6.55 -5.43 -8.25
CA GLU A 95 5.73 -5.66 -7.07
C GLU A 95 5.15 -7.10 -7.04
N ALA A 96 4.62 -7.57 -8.16
CA ALA A 96 4.15 -8.94 -8.29
C ALA A 96 5.29 -9.97 -8.08
N SER A 97 6.51 -9.65 -8.52
CA SER A 97 7.70 -10.47 -8.25
C SER A 97 8.05 -10.54 -6.76
N ASP A 98 7.89 -9.44 -6.03
CA ASP A 98 8.12 -9.40 -4.58
C ASP A 98 7.11 -10.26 -3.82
N PHE A 99 5.83 -10.22 -4.21
CA PHE A 99 4.81 -11.10 -3.64
C PHE A 99 5.07 -12.57 -3.92
N ARG A 100 5.40 -12.94 -5.17
CA ARG A 100 5.76 -14.32 -5.52
C ARG A 100 6.99 -14.81 -4.77
N SER A 101 7.98 -13.94 -4.57
CA SER A 101 9.17 -14.26 -3.78
C SER A 101 8.82 -14.52 -2.31
N ALA A 102 7.93 -13.72 -1.71
CA ALA A 102 7.44 -13.93 -0.35
C ALA A 102 6.65 -15.25 -0.22
N LEU A 103 5.76 -15.55 -1.17
CA LEU A 103 5.00 -16.81 -1.20
C LEU A 103 5.94 -18.02 -1.32
N SER A 104 6.93 -17.95 -2.20
CA SER A 104 7.93 -19.00 -2.38
C SER A 104 8.71 -19.25 -1.08
N ALA A 105 9.23 -18.18 -0.46
CA ALA A 105 9.97 -18.26 0.80
C ALA A 105 9.15 -18.84 1.96
N ALA A 106 7.82 -18.64 1.95
CA ALA A 106 6.91 -19.11 2.99
C ALA A 106 6.29 -20.49 2.73
N THR A 107 6.33 -20.99 1.48
CA THR A 107 5.58 -22.17 1.03
C THR A 107 5.77 -23.40 1.92
N ALA A 108 7.02 -23.70 2.31
CA ALA A 108 7.33 -24.89 3.12
C ALA A 108 6.72 -24.86 4.54
N ARG A 109 6.36 -23.67 5.03
CA ARG A 109 5.75 -23.48 6.36
C ARG A 109 4.22 -23.49 6.32
N GLN A 110 3.62 -23.56 5.13
CA GLN A 110 2.18 -23.48 4.98
C GLN A 110 1.52 -24.86 5.02
N SER A 111 0.38 -24.93 5.71
CA SER A 111 -0.49 -26.09 5.67
C SER A 111 -1.07 -26.29 4.26
N THR A 112 -1.57 -27.50 3.99
CA THR A 112 -2.29 -27.78 2.74
C THR A 112 -3.53 -26.90 2.59
N ALA A 113 -4.24 -26.63 3.70
CA ALA A 113 -5.39 -25.72 3.72
C ALA A 113 -5.00 -24.28 3.37
N SER A 114 -3.93 -23.74 3.96
CA SER A 114 -3.43 -22.38 3.66
C SER A 114 -3.04 -22.24 2.18
N ARG A 115 -2.35 -23.24 1.61
CA ARG A 115 -2.01 -23.25 0.18
C ARG A 115 -3.23 -23.37 -0.73
N ALA A 116 -4.28 -24.08 -0.30
CA ALA A 116 -5.53 -24.14 -1.05
C ALA A 116 -6.26 -22.80 -1.03
N ALA A 117 -6.40 -22.19 0.14
CA ALA A 117 -6.99 -20.85 0.29
C ALA A 117 -6.24 -19.80 -0.53
N ALA A 118 -4.90 -19.86 -0.59
CA ALA A 118 -4.10 -18.94 -1.41
C ALA A 118 -4.37 -19.10 -2.92
N ARG A 119 -4.52 -20.34 -3.40
CA ARG A 119 -4.88 -20.60 -4.80
C ARG A 119 -6.29 -20.10 -5.14
N GLU A 120 -7.24 -20.32 -4.24
CA GLU A 120 -8.61 -19.83 -4.39
C GLU A 120 -8.66 -18.30 -4.41
N ALA A 121 -7.96 -17.65 -3.48
CA ALA A 121 -7.89 -16.20 -3.41
C ALA A 121 -7.24 -15.59 -4.66
N ALA A 122 -6.16 -16.19 -5.17
CA ALA A 122 -5.54 -15.77 -6.42
C ALA A 122 -6.49 -15.95 -7.63
N ALA A 123 -7.26 -17.05 -7.66
CA ALA A 123 -8.23 -17.29 -8.71
C ALA A 123 -9.41 -16.28 -8.67
N ASP A 124 -9.93 -15.97 -7.49
CA ASP A 124 -10.95 -14.93 -7.30
C ASP A 124 -10.43 -13.56 -7.78
N ALA A 125 -9.25 -13.16 -7.31
CA ALA A 125 -8.59 -11.92 -7.73
C ALA A 125 -8.40 -11.84 -9.25
N THR A 126 -7.91 -12.92 -9.86
CA THR A 126 -7.76 -13.01 -11.32
C THR A 126 -9.11 -12.86 -12.03
N GLY A 127 -10.15 -13.51 -11.50
CA GLY A 127 -11.51 -13.48 -12.05
C GLY A 127 -12.11 -12.08 -12.12
N ARG A 128 -11.68 -11.16 -11.24
CA ARG A 128 -12.13 -9.76 -11.24
C ARG A 128 -11.69 -8.99 -12.48
N TRP A 129 -10.60 -9.41 -13.13
CA TRP A 129 -10.10 -8.79 -14.35
C TRP A 129 -10.75 -9.34 -15.62
N THR A 130 -11.31 -10.56 -15.58
CA THR A 130 -11.90 -11.23 -16.74
C THR A 130 -12.90 -10.35 -17.52
N PRO A 131 -13.86 -9.65 -16.87
CA PRO A 131 -14.81 -8.79 -17.60
C PRO A 131 -14.15 -7.63 -18.33
N LEU A 132 -13.03 -7.10 -17.81
CA LEU A 132 -12.28 -5.97 -18.38
C LEU A 132 -11.38 -6.44 -19.53
N LEU A 133 -10.66 -7.55 -19.34
CA LEU A 133 -9.82 -8.17 -20.36
C LEU A 133 -10.63 -8.60 -21.59
N GLY A 134 -11.89 -9.02 -21.38
CA GLY A 134 -12.81 -9.41 -22.44
C GLY A 134 -13.51 -8.25 -23.17
N GLN A 135 -13.31 -6.99 -22.75
CA GLN A 135 -13.92 -5.84 -23.45
C GLN A 135 -13.29 -5.66 -24.83
N ALA A 136 -14.12 -5.58 -25.87
CA ALA A 136 -13.64 -5.29 -27.22
C ALA A 136 -13.18 -3.83 -27.38
N ASP A 137 -13.87 -2.90 -26.73
CA ASP A 137 -13.54 -1.47 -26.76
C ASP A 137 -12.25 -1.16 -25.98
N GLU A 138 -11.20 -0.78 -26.72
CA GLU A 138 -9.91 -0.40 -26.14
C GLU A 138 -10.01 0.84 -25.26
N ALA A 139 -10.87 1.80 -25.59
CA ALA A 139 -11.02 3.00 -24.78
C ALA A 139 -11.54 2.67 -23.37
N THR A 140 -12.42 1.65 -23.25
CA THR A 140 -12.87 1.12 -21.97
C THR A 140 -11.73 0.44 -21.20
N ARG A 141 -10.93 -0.39 -21.87
CA ARG A 141 -9.76 -1.03 -21.22
C ARG A 141 -8.72 -0.01 -20.76
N SER A 142 -8.44 0.99 -21.59
CA SER A 142 -7.51 2.08 -21.28
C SER A 142 -7.98 2.91 -20.08
N ARG A 143 -9.27 3.30 -20.03
CA ARG A 143 -9.83 3.97 -18.85
C ARG A 143 -9.71 3.11 -17.59
N ALA A 144 -10.00 1.82 -17.69
CA ALA A 144 -9.89 0.91 -16.55
C ALA A 144 -8.44 0.71 -16.08
N PHE A 145 -7.47 0.63 -17.01
CA PHE A 145 -6.05 0.60 -16.67
C PHE A 145 -5.59 1.89 -15.98
N GLY A 146 -6.06 3.05 -16.46
CA GLY A 146 -5.76 4.37 -15.89
C GLY A 146 -6.40 4.65 -14.53
N LEU A 147 -7.40 3.88 -14.11
CA LEU A 147 -7.85 3.88 -12.72
C LEU A 147 -6.74 3.23 -11.89
N PHE A 148 -5.87 4.07 -11.33
CA PHE A 148 -4.73 3.63 -10.54
C PHE A 148 -5.13 2.56 -9.52
N PHE A 149 -4.43 1.44 -9.56
CA PHE A 149 -4.65 0.33 -8.66
C PHE A 149 -3.64 0.39 -7.51
N GLY A 150 -4.02 1.06 -6.43
CA GLY A 150 -3.28 1.01 -5.16
C GLY A 150 -3.71 -0.21 -4.36
N LEU A 151 -2.78 -1.09 -4.02
CA LEU A 151 -3.05 -2.16 -3.07
C LEU A 151 -3.22 -1.59 -1.66
N PRO A 152 -4.01 -2.25 -0.78
CA PRO A 152 -3.97 -1.94 0.63
C PRO A 152 -2.55 -2.15 1.14
N GLY A 153 -1.99 -1.19 1.90
CA GLY A 153 -0.62 -1.31 2.44
C GLY A 153 -0.39 -2.58 3.28
N ARG A 154 -1.46 -3.26 3.71
CA ARG A 154 -1.39 -4.58 4.33
C ARG A 154 -0.75 -5.63 3.41
N CYS A 155 -0.87 -5.54 2.08
CA CYS A 155 -0.29 -6.51 1.15
C CYS A 155 1.22 -6.64 1.33
N GLU A 156 1.94 -5.52 1.39
CA GLU A 156 3.39 -5.44 1.54
C GLU A 156 3.82 -5.87 2.94
N HIS A 157 3.06 -5.49 3.98
CA HIS A 157 3.32 -5.93 5.35
C HIS A 157 3.07 -7.44 5.53
N ALA A 158 2.00 -7.99 4.95
CA ALA A 158 1.73 -9.43 4.94
C ALA A 158 2.84 -10.20 4.20
N ALA A 159 3.29 -9.69 3.05
CA ALA A 159 4.39 -10.28 2.28
C ALA A 159 5.68 -10.33 3.09
N ARG A 160 6.01 -9.24 3.79
CA ARG A 160 7.13 -9.20 4.72
C ARG A 160 6.98 -10.25 5.83
N ARG A 161 5.82 -10.30 6.49
CA ARG A 161 5.57 -11.20 7.61
C ARG A 161 5.70 -12.66 7.22
N ILE A 162 5.12 -13.09 6.09
CA ILE A 162 5.27 -14.48 5.64
C ILE A 162 6.71 -14.81 5.25
N ARG A 163 7.41 -13.88 4.59
CA ARG A 163 8.80 -14.06 4.14
C ARG A 163 9.75 -14.21 5.33
N GLU A 164 9.62 -13.34 6.33
CA GLU A 164 10.45 -13.29 7.54
C GLU A 164 9.97 -14.24 8.65
N ASN A 165 8.89 -14.99 8.42
CA ASN A 165 8.27 -15.88 9.41
C ASN A 165 7.86 -15.16 10.72
N ILE A 166 7.31 -13.96 10.59
CA ILE A 166 6.82 -13.16 11.72
C ILE A 166 5.46 -13.71 12.14
N THR A 167 5.44 -14.44 13.26
CA THR A 167 4.22 -15.03 13.82
C THR A 167 3.59 -14.20 14.92
N THR A 168 4.31 -13.19 15.45
CA THR A 168 3.76 -12.24 16.42
C THR A 168 2.64 -11.43 15.76
N PRO A 169 1.46 -11.28 16.39
CA PRO A 169 0.41 -10.44 15.86
C PRO A 169 0.91 -9.00 15.61
N PRO A 170 0.39 -8.32 14.56
CA PRO A 170 0.63 -6.90 14.34
C PRO A 170 0.27 -6.09 15.58
N ALA A 171 1.02 -5.03 15.85
CA ALA A 171 0.68 -4.11 16.93
C ALA A 171 -0.64 -3.39 16.65
N THR A 172 -1.39 -3.10 17.70
CA THR A 172 -2.58 -2.23 17.63
C THR A 172 -2.17 -0.76 17.54
N LEU A 173 -3.10 0.10 17.09
CA LEU A 173 -2.89 1.55 17.08
C LEU A 173 -2.51 2.09 18.47
N THR A 174 -3.17 1.62 19.52
CA THR A 174 -2.89 2.02 20.91
C THR A 174 -1.47 1.63 21.34
N GLU A 175 -1.00 0.43 20.97
CA GLU A 175 0.35 -0.05 21.31
C GLU A 175 1.47 0.73 20.61
N VAL A 176 1.17 1.43 19.52
CA VAL A 176 2.09 2.34 18.82
C VAL A 176 1.83 3.82 19.14
N GLY A 177 0.99 4.11 20.14
CA GLY A 177 0.74 5.47 20.63
C GLY A 177 -0.29 6.27 19.82
N LEU A 178 -1.04 5.63 18.91
CA LEU A 178 -2.12 6.24 18.15
C LEU A 178 -3.47 5.98 18.83
N ARG A 179 -4.33 7.01 18.88
CA ARG A 179 -5.72 6.86 19.32
C ARG A 179 -6.62 6.58 18.11
N THR A 180 -7.67 5.79 18.30
CA THR A 180 -8.68 5.49 17.27
C THR A 180 -9.65 6.65 16.99
N GLU A 181 -9.51 7.77 17.69
CA GLU A 181 -10.38 8.95 17.54
C GLU A 181 -10.13 9.62 16.17
N GLY A 182 -11.04 9.40 15.21
CA GLY A 182 -11.04 10.11 13.92
C GLY A 182 -11.50 9.31 12.69
N VAL A 183 -11.75 8.00 12.81
CA VAL A 183 -12.15 7.13 11.66
C VAL A 183 -13.66 6.83 11.63
N ASP A 184 -14.45 7.53 12.47
CA ASP A 184 -15.91 7.58 12.30
C ASP A 184 -16.28 8.92 11.67
N ARG A 185 -16.30 8.98 10.34
CA ARG A 185 -17.14 9.95 9.64
C ARG A 185 -18.11 9.17 8.73
N PRO A 186 -19.41 9.54 8.75
CA PRO A 186 -20.48 8.79 8.10
C PRO A 186 -20.34 8.72 6.59
#